data_AF-A0A9W8XW00-F1
#
_entry.id   AF-A0A9W8XW00-F1
#
_cell.length_a   1.000
_cell.length_b   1.000
_cell.length_c   1.000
_cell.angle_alpha   90.00
_cell.angle_beta   90.00
_cell.angle_gamma   90.00
#
_symmetry.space_group_name_H-M   'P 1'
#
loop_
_entity.id
_entity.type
_entity.pdbx_description
1 polymer ?
#
loop_
_entity_poly.entity_id
_entity_poly.type
_entity_poly.pdbx_seq_one_letter_code
_entity_poly.pdbx_strand_id
1 'polypeptide(L)'
;MAIINADYDQRFDQGPSLLLLPHLFHETFQDLGTSMEAEGVHLVKCEPNYNIHFHDGTSFKMSTDLATMKEEIERFEGKDGFERYMSFIQESHRHYELSMTHVLRKNFFSLLSMMRPSFLRHVLALHPFESIYSRAGKYFWTERLRRVFTFASMYMGMSPFDAPGTYSLLQYTELAEGIWYPIGGFHKVRTSFHVREVWR
;
A
#
# COMPACT_ATOMS: atom_id res chain seq x y z
N MET A 1 4.90 -19.14 7.34
CA MET A 1 5.46 -20.51 7.24
C MET A 1 5.89 -20.68 5.79
N ALA A 2 7.12 -21.14 5.51
CA ALA A 2 7.56 -21.39 4.13
C ALA A 2 7.60 -22.90 3.88
N ILE A 3 7.11 -23.34 2.73
CA ILE A 3 7.20 -24.74 2.30
C ILE A 3 8.48 -24.88 1.49
N ILE A 4 9.35 -25.82 1.87
CA ILE A 4 10.54 -26.16 1.11
C ILE A 4 10.20 -27.43 0.32
N ASN A 5 10.22 -27.33 -1.01
CA ASN A 5 10.12 -28.51 -1.86
C ASN A 5 11.52 -29.08 -2.05
N ALA A 6 11.81 -30.17 -1.32
CA ALA A 6 13.12 -30.82 -1.32
C ALA A 6 13.49 -31.43 -2.68
N ASP A 7 12.51 -31.69 -3.54
CA ASP A 7 12.73 -32.29 -4.86
C ASP A 7 13.20 -31.24 -5.90
N TYR A 8 13.04 -29.94 -5.64
CA TYR A 8 13.27 -28.89 -6.64
C TYR A 8 14.08 -27.66 -6.14
N ASP A 9 14.69 -27.70 -4.94
CA ASP A 9 15.37 -26.55 -4.30
C ASP A 9 14.54 -25.24 -4.35
N GLN A 10 13.24 -25.37 -4.11
CA GLN A 10 12.28 -24.27 -4.16
C GLN A 10 11.70 -23.98 -2.77
N ARG A 11 11.58 -22.70 -2.45
CA ARG A 11 10.98 -22.21 -1.21
C ARG A 11 9.76 -21.34 -1.52
N PHE A 12 8.61 -21.69 -0.93
CA PHE A 12 7.34 -20.98 -1.11
C PHE A 12 6.89 -20.36 0.20
N ASP A 13 6.86 -19.02 0.28
CA ASP A 13 6.26 -18.32 1.42
C ASP A 13 4.72 -18.42 1.37
N GLN A 14 4.11 -18.86 2.47
CA GLN A 14 2.64 -18.94 2.62
C GLN A 14 2.06 -17.75 3.41
N GLY A 15 2.85 -16.69 3.57
CA GLY A 15 2.51 -15.51 4.39
C GLY A 15 2.29 -14.27 3.53
N PRO A 16 2.49 -13.08 4.11
CA PRO A 16 2.49 -11.83 3.35
C PRO A 16 3.47 -11.91 2.17
N SER A 17 3.11 -11.24 1.09
CA SER A 17 3.90 -11.17 -0.16
C SER A 17 4.38 -9.76 -0.50
N LEU A 18 3.92 -8.74 0.24
CA LEU A 18 4.19 -7.33 -0.01
C LEU A 18 4.45 -6.61 1.32
N LEU A 19 5.51 -5.79 1.38
CA LEU A 19 5.81 -4.94 2.53
C LEU A 19 5.61 -3.48 2.11
N LEU A 20 4.73 -2.80 2.82
CA LEU A 20 4.45 -1.38 2.68
C LEU A 20 4.96 -0.65 3.92
N LEU A 21 5.18 0.67 3.81
CA LEU A 21 5.61 1.52 4.92
C LEU A 21 6.87 1.00 5.62
N PRO A 22 7.99 0.76 4.91
CA PRO A 22 9.20 0.20 5.51
C PRO A 22 9.72 1.04 6.68
N HIS A 23 9.45 2.35 6.69
CA HIS A 23 9.81 3.25 7.77
C HIS A 23 9.22 2.82 9.13
N LEU A 24 7.99 2.28 9.16
CA LEU A 24 7.38 1.78 10.40
C LEU A 24 8.12 0.56 10.95
N PHE A 25 8.66 -0.29 10.06
CA PHE A 25 9.53 -1.39 10.48
C PHE A 25 10.85 -0.83 11.02
N HIS A 26 11.48 0.12 10.33
CA HIS A 26 12.71 0.76 10.84
C HIS A 26 12.49 1.40 12.23
N GLU A 27 11.42 2.17 12.43
CA GLU A 27 11.02 2.75 13.73
C GLU A 27 10.88 1.64 14.79
N THR A 28 10.18 0.54 14.47
CA THR A 28 9.98 -0.57 15.41
C THR A 28 11.30 -1.22 15.84
N PHE A 29 12.24 -1.43 14.92
CA PHE A 29 13.55 -2.01 15.28
C PHE A 29 14.38 -1.03 16.11
N GLN A 30 14.29 0.28 15.82
CA GLN A 30 14.95 1.33 16.60
C GLN A 30 14.42 1.42 18.03
N ASP A 31 13.10 1.30 18.22
CA ASP A 31 12.48 1.25 19.55
C ASP A 31 12.94 0.04 20.37
N LEU A 32 13.28 -1.06 19.70
CA LEU A 32 13.92 -2.23 20.30
C LEU A 32 15.44 -2.02 20.50
N GLY A 33 16.02 -0.89 20.13
CA GLY A 33 17.47 -0.65 20.24
C GLY A 33 18.30 -1.51 19.29
N THR A 34 17.76 -1.82 18.10
CA THR A 34 18.44 -2.53 17.02
C THR A 34 18.13 -1.87 15.67
N SER A 35 18.54 -2.48 14.56
CA SER A 35 18.15 -2.07 13.21
C SER A 35 17.76 -3.30 12.38
N MET A 36 17.02 -3.09 11.29
CA MET A 36 16.64 -4.18 10.39
C MET A 36 17.88 -4.91 9.85
N GLU A 37 18.90 -4.14 9.45
CA GLU A 37 20.16 -4.66 8.93
C GLU A 37 20.95 -5.44 9.98
N ALA A 38 20.99 -4.94 11.23
CA ALA A 38 21.64 -5.63 12.34
C ALA A 38 21.02 -7.01 12.62
N GLU A 39 19.71 -7.13 12.42
CA GLU A 39 18.97 -8.40 12.53
C GLU A 39 18.91 -9.19 11.21
N GLY A 40 19.68 -8.79 10.19
CA GLY A 40 19.79 -9.49 8.91
C GLY A 40 18.55 -9.39 8.01
N VAL A 41 17.71 -8.37 8.20
CA VAL A 41 16.56 -8.06 7.35
C VAL A 41 16.98 -7.00 6.32
N HIS A 42 17.19 -7.44 5.09
CA HIS A 42 17.48 -6.56 3.96
C HIS A 42 16.26 -6.46 3.07
N LEU A 43 15.76 -5.23 2.87
CA LEU A 43 14.64 -4.96 1.97
C LEU A 43 15.15 -4.55 0.59
N VAL A 44 14.50 -5.04 -0.45
CA VAL A 44 14.65 -4.57 -1.83
C VAL A 44 13.34 -3.98 -2.29
N LYS A 45 13.41 -2.87 -3.02
CA LYS A 45 12.24 -2.26 -3.64
C LYS A 45 11.87 -3.04 -4.91
N CYS A 46 10.60 -3.34 -5.07
CA CYS A 46 10.07 -3.96 -6.27
C CYS A 46 9.92 -2.89 -7.36
N GLU A 47 10.65 -3.03 -8.46
CA GLU A 47 10.59 -2.11 -9.60
C GLU A 47 10.37 -2.89 -10.91
N PRO A 48 9.20 -2.77 -11.58
CA PRO A 48 7.99 -2.04 -11.15
C PRO A 48 7.36 -2.64 -9.89
N ASN A 49 6.42 -1.92 -9.26
CA ASN A 49 5.68 -2.43 -8.11
C ASN A 49 4.96 -3.74 -8.47
N TYR A 50 4.23 -3.75 -9.59
CA TYR A 50 3.60 -4.92 -10.22
C TYR A 50 3.04 -4.59 -11.61
N ASN A 51 2.60 -5.60 -12.35
CA ASN A 51 1.85 -5.44 -13.60
C ASN A 51 0.41 -5.94 -13.42
N ILE A 52 -0.57 -5.13 -13.83
CA ILE A 52 -1.96 -5.55 -13.93
C ILE A 52 -2.21 -6.00 -15.36
N HIS A 53 -2.66 -7.25 -15.54
CA HIS A 53 -2.98 -7.81 -16.85
C HIS A 53 -4.49 -7.81 -17.08
N PHE A 54 -4.92 -7.33 -18.24
CA PHE A 54 -6.31 -7.33 -18.66
C PHE A 54 -6.59 -8.54 -19.58
N HIS A 55 -7.88 -8.91 -19.68
CA HIS A 55 -8.34 -10.06 -20.47
C HIS A 55 -8.04 -9.97 -21.98
N ASP A 56 -7.85 -8.75 -22.49
CA ASP A 56 -7.53 -8.48 -23.90
C ASP A 56 -6.03 -8.55 -24.20
N GLY A 57 -5.22 -8.97 -23.21
CA GLY A 57 -3.77 -9.06 -23.32
C GLY A 57 -3.02 -7.75 -23.08
N THR A 58 -3.74 -6.62 -22.91
CA THR A 58 -3.10 -5.38 -22.49
C THR A 58 -2.70 -5.44 -21.01
N SER A 59 -1.76 -4.58 -20.61
CA SER A 59 -1.35 -4.48 -19.20
C SER A 59 -1.17 -3.03 -18.77
N PHE A 60 -1.16 -2.82 -17.46
CA PHE A 60 -0.78 -1.57 -16.81
C PHE A 60 0.41 -1.83 -15.87
N LYS A 61 1.52 -1.13 -16.08
CA LYS A 61 2.73 -1.22 -15.26
C LYS A 61 2.63 -0.23 -14.10
N MET A 62 2.37 -0.75 -12.90
CA MET A 62 2.31 0.07 -11.69
C MET A 62 3.73 0.36 -11.17
N SER A 63 4.09 1.62 -10.99
CA SER A 63 5.43 2.03 -10.59
C SER A 63 5.41 3.27 -9.70
N THR A 64 6.46 3.45 -8.90
CA THR A 64 6.73 4.74 -8.24
C THR A 64 7.37 5.77 -9.17
N ASP A 65 7.91 5.32 -10.31
CA ASP A 65 8.54 6.21 -11.28
C ASP A 65 7.48 7.01 -12.05
N LEU A 66 7.50 8.33 -11.88
CA LEU A 66 6.50 9.22 -12.48
C LEU A 66 6.58 9.26 -14.01
N ALA A 67 7.75 9.07 -14.60
CA ALA A 67 7.89 9.01 -16.06
C ALA A 67 7.17 7.79 -16.62
N THR A 68 7.42 6.61 -16.03
CA THR A 68 6.71 5.36 -16.34
C THR A 68 5.21 5.52 -16.13
N MET A 69 4.78 6.08 -15.00
CA MET A 69 3.35 6.27 -14.71
C MET A 69 2.70 7.20 -15.73
N LYS A 70 3.36 8.29 -16.11
CA LYS A 70 2.87 9.22 -17.14
C LYS A 70 2.62 8.50 -18.45
N GLU A 71 3.61 7.75 -18.95
CA GLU A 71 3.49 6.99 -20.19
C GLU A 71 2.34 5.97 -20.13
N GLU A 72 2.22 5.24 -19.03
CA GLU A 72 1.15 4.26 -18.84
C GLU A 72 -0.23 4.92 -18.81
N ILE A 73 -0.39 6.02 -18.06
CA ILE A 73 -1.67 6.72 -17.94
C ILE A 73 -2.08 7.35 -19.28
N GLU A 74 -1.15 8.05 -19.94
CA GLU A 74 -1.44 8.69 -21.23
C GLU A 74 -1.73 7.66 -22.33
N ARG A 75 -1.19 6.44 -22.23
CA ARG A 75 -1.56 5.34 -23.14
C ARG A 75 -3.04 4.95 -23.01
N PHE A 76 -3.62 5.01 -21.82
CA PHE A 76 -5.03 4.66 -21.59
C PHE A 76 -5.99 5.84 -21.71
N GLU A 77 -5.58 7.05 -21.31
CA GLU A 77 -6.46 8.21 -21.17
C GLU A 77 -6.03 9.44 -21.99
N GLY A 78 -4.96 9.35 -22.77
CA GLY A 78 -4.42 10.47 -23.54
C GLY A 78 -3.66 11.48 -22.67
N LYS A 79 -3.15 12.54 -23.32
CA LYS A 79 -2.22 13.53 -22.72
C LYS A 79 -2.74 14.20 -21.46
N ASP A 80 -4.06 14.38 -21.36
CA ASP A 80 -4.70 15.05 -20.22
C ASP A 80 -4.90 14.10 -19.01
N GLY A 81 -4.72 12.79 -19.19
CA GLY A 81 -4.91 11.80 -18.14
C GLY A 81 -3.91 11.95 -16.98
N PHE A 82 -2.66 12.36 -17.27
CA PHE A 82 -1.63 12.44 -16.25
C PHE A 82 -1.90 13.54 -15.21
N GLU A 83 -2.44 14.69 -15.61
CA GLU A 83 -2.82 15.76 -14.68
C GLU A 83 -3.91 15.28 -13.69
N ARG A 84 -4.85 14.48 -14.18
CA ARG A 84 -5.95 13.93 -13.37
C ARG A 84 -5.45 12.85 -12.41
N TYR A 85 -4.49 12.04 -12.85
CA TYR A 85 -3.75 11.16 -11.95
C TYR A 85 -3.03 11.93 -10.84
N MET A 86 -2.34 13.03 -11.16
CA MET A 86 -1.68 13.85 -10.14
C MET A 86 -2.69 14.42 -9.13
N SER A 87 -3.89 14.78 -9.59
CA SER A 87 -4.98 15.21 -8.72
C SER A 87 -5.48 14.09 -7.79
N PHE A 88 -5.54 12.85 -8.28
CA PHE A 88 -5.86 11.67 -7.48
C PHE A 88 -4.78 11.38 -6.43
N ILE A 89 -3.49 11.47 -6.81
CA ILE A 89 -2.36 11.33 -5.90
C ILE A 89 -2.40 12.38 -4.80
N GLN A 90 -2.70 13.64 -5.14
CA GLN A 90 -2.78 14.72 -4.17
C GLN A 90 -3.88 14.47 -3.12
N GLU A 91 -5.07 14.03 -3.55
CA GLU A 91 -6.13 13.68 -2.61
C GLU A 91 -5.75 12.47 -1.75
N SER A 92 -5.18 11.44 -2.37
CA SER A 92 -4.80 10.21 -1.68
C SER A 92 -3.65 10.44 -0.69
N HIS A 93 -2.72 11.36 -0.98
CA HIS A 93 -1.73 11.85 -0.04
C HIS A 93 -2.38 12.49 1.19
N ARG A 94 -3.39 13.32 0.99
CA ARG A 94 -4.14 13.93 2.10
C ARG A 94 -4.86 12.86 2.95
N HIS A 95 -5.42 11.82 2.32
CA HIS A 95 -5.98 10.69 3.06
C HIS A 95 -4.91 9.94 3.87
N TYR A 96 -3.73 9.73 3.29
CA TYR A 96 -2.57 9.14 3.96
C TYR A 96 -2.13 9.95 5.18
N GLU A 97 -1.86 11.24 5.02
CA GLU A 97 -1.40 12.13 6.09
C GLU A 97 -2.39 12.17 7.27
N LEU A 98 -3.68 12.32 6.96
CA LEU A 98 -4.74 12.32 7.97
C LEU A 98 -4.82 10.97 8.71
N SER A 99 -4.68 9.86 7.97
CA SER A 99 -4.72 8.52 8.55
C SER A 99 -3.49 8.23 9.40
N MET A 100 -2.30 8.62 8.95
CA MET A 100 -1.06 8.46 9.72
C MET A 100 -1.09 9.28 11.02
N THR A 101 -1.52 10.54 10.92
CA THR A 101 -1.55 11.48 12.05
C THR A 101 -2.63 11.13 13.08
N HIS A 102 -3.83 10.77 12.62
CA HIS A 102 -4.98 10.65 13.49
C HIS A 102 -5.37 9.22 13.83
N VAL A 103 -5.03 8.25 12.96
CA VAL A 103 -5.52 6.87 13.06
C VAL A 103 -4.40 5.90 13.43
N LEU A 104 -3.39 5.72 12.58
CA LEU A 104 -2.40 4.64 12.70
C LEU A 104 -1.56 4.71 13.99
N ARG A 105 -1.23 5.91 14.46
CA ARG A 105 -0.42 6.10 15.68
C ARG A 105 -1.24 6.09 16.99
N LYS A 106 -2.53 5.73 16.95
CA LYS A 106 -3.41 5.78 18.13
C LYS A 106 -4.21 4.50 18.30
N ASN A 107 -4.23 4.02 19.54
CA ASN A 107 -5.11 2.92 19.93
C ASN A 107 -6.56 3.43 20.03
N PHE A 108 -7.49 2.81 19.29
CA PHE A 108 -8.91 3.05 19.42
C PHE A 108 -9.57 1.90 20.18
N PHE A 109 -9.96 2.18 21.42
CA PHE A 109 -10.65 1.20 22.26
C PHE A 109 -12.17 1.21 22.05
N SER A 110 -12.71 2.15 21.26
CA SER A 110 -14.14 2.22 20.88
C SER A 110 -14.40 3.20 19.70
N LEU A 111 -15.52 3.04 18.99
CA LEU A 111 -15.97 3.99 17.95
C LEU A 111 -16.16 5.42 18.50
N LEU A 112 -16.57 5.56 19.77
CA LEU A 112 -16.69 6.86 20.45
C LEU A 112 -15.34 7.58 20.60
N SER A 113 -14.24 6.84 20.71
CA SER A 113 -12.88 7.42 20.83
C SER A 113 -12.38 8.08 19.53
N MET A 114 -13.02 7.77 18.38
CA MET A 114 -12.81 8.44 17.09
C MET A 114 -13.62 9.74 16.95
N MET A 115 -14.68 9.95 17.74
CA MET A 115 -15.55 11.15 17.65
C MET A 115 -14.93 12.36 18.35
N ARG A 116 -13.77 12.79 17.87
CA ARG A 116 -13.11 14.02 18.36
C ARG A 116 -13.45 15.18 17.43
N PRO A 117 -13.82 16.36 17.94
CA PRO A 117 -14.11 17.54 17.12
C PRO A 117 -13.00 17.88 16.13
N SER A 118 -11.73 17.68 16.54
CA SER A 118 -10.55 17.88 15.71
C SER A 118 -10.41 16.87 14.56
N PHE A 119 -11.01 15.69 14.67
CA PHE A 119 -11.03 14.67 13.61
C PHE A 119 -12.29 14.78 12.75
N LEU A 120 -13.44 15.11 13.35
CA LEU A 120 -14.74 15.28 12.66
C LEU A 120 -14.67 16.29 11.51
N ARG A 121 -13.91 17.39 11.67
CA ARG A 121 -13.67 18.36 10.58
C ARG A 121 -12.93 17.77 9.38
N HIS A 122 -12.17 16.68 9.58
CA HIS A 122 -11.41 15.98 8.55
C HIS A 122 -12.15 14.74 8.01
N VAL A 123 -13.21 14.27 8.67
CA VAL A 123 -14.00 13.11 8.23
C VAL A 123 -14.64 13.36 6.85
N LEU A 124 -15.15 14.55 6.58
CA LEU A 124 -15.72 14.85 5.25
C LEU A 124 -14.65 14.87 4.15
N ALA A 125 -13.45 15.34 4.50
CA ALA A 125 -12.29 15.35 3.61
C ALA A 125 -11.82 13.94 3.23
N LEU A 126 -12.11 12.95 4.07
CA LEU A 126 -11.75 11.55 3.91
C LEU A 126 -12.72 10.77 2.99
N HIS A 127 -13.86 11.36 2.62
CA HIS A 127 -14.87 10.72 1.78
C HIS A 127 -15.29 9.30 2.23
N PRO A 128 -15.58 9.06 3.53
CA PRO A 128 -15.85 7.71 4.04
C PRO A 128 -17.20 7.13 3.59
N PHE A 129 -18.10 7.97 3.07
CA PHE A 129 -19.45 7.59 2.64
C PHE A 129 -19.57 7.39 1.12
N GLU A 130 -18.51 7.65 0.35
CA GLU A 130 -18.43 7.32 -1.07
C GLU A 130 -17.48 6.11 -1.22
N SER A 131 -17.79 5.19 -2.14
CA SER A 131 -16.85 4.11 -2.44
C SER A 131 -15.63 4.60 -3.20
N ILE A 132 -14.49 3.94 -3.00
CA ILE A 132 -13.22 4.27 -3.65
C ILE A 132 -13.35 4.17 -5.18
N TYR A 133 -14.13 3.23 -5.70
CA TYR A 133 -14.40 3.14 -7.14
C TYR A 133 -15.17 4.36 -7.68
N SER A 134 -16.24 4.77 -6.98
CA SER A 134 -16.99 5.99 -7.33
C SER A 134 -16.11 7.23 -7.24
N ARG A 135 -15.26 7.30 -6.21
CA ARG A 135 -14.31 8.41 -6.00
C ARG A 135 -13.26 8.47 -7.09
N ALA A 136 -12.67 7.32 -7.46
CA ALA A 136 -11.72 7.20 -8.56
C ALA A 136 -12.33 7.68 -9.89
N GLY A 137 -13.64 7.51 -10.07
CA GLY A 137 -14.37 8.02 -11.24
C GLY A 137 -14.34 9.55 -11.41
N LYS A 138 -14.04 10.32 -10.34
CA LYS A 138 -13.83 11.77 -10.44
C LYS A 138 -12.50 12.13 -11.10
N TYR A 139 -11.55 11.19 -11.17
CA TYR A 139 -10.21 11.38 -11.71
C TYR A 139 -10.00 10.61 -13.01
N PHE A 140 -10.44 9.36 -13.09
CA PHE A 140 -10.17 8.51 -14.26
C PHE A 140 -11.40 8.35 -15.15
N TRP A 141 -11.21 8.55 -16.45
CA TRP A 141 -12.29 8.44 -17.44
C TRP A 141 -12.61 6.99 -17.79
N THR A 142 -11.58 6.15 -17.88
CA THR A 142 -11.71 4.75 -18.28
C THR A 142 -12.00 3.86 -17.09
N GLU A 143 -12.84 2.85 -17.28
CA GLU A 143 -13.03 1.83 -16.26
C GLU A 143 -11.74 1.08 -15.93
N ARG A 144 -10.85 0.90 -16.91
CA ARG A 144 -9.57 0.24 -16.70
C ARG A 144 -8.73 0.97 -15.65
N LEU A 145 -8.54 2.29 -15.78
CA LEU A 145 -7.77 3.03 -14.78
C LEU A 145 -8.48 3.13 -13.43
N ARG A 146 -9.81 3.21 -13.40
CA ARG A 146 -10.56 3.12 -12.12
C ARG A 146 -10.27 1.80 -11.39
N ARG A 147 -10.25 0.66 -12.10
CA ARG A 147 -9.92 -0.65 -11.51
C ARG A 147 -8.46 -0.71 -11.07
N VAL A 148 -7.54 -0.19 -11.89
CA VAL A 148 -6.11 -0.11 -11.56
C VAL A 148 -5.88 0.62 -10.24
N PHE A 149 -6.44 1.82 -10.09
CA PHE A 149 -6.21 2.67 -8.91
C PHE A 149 -7.13 2.37 -7.73
N THR A 150 -7.95 1.32 -7.81
CA THR A 150 -8.73 0.81 -6.67
C THR A 150 -8.38 -0.63 -6.31
N PHE A 151 -7.41 -1.23 -7.00
CA PHE A 151 -6.97 -2.60 -6.80
C PHE A 151 -6.49 -2.87 -5.37
N ALA A 152 -5.85 -1.88 -4.72
CA ALA A 152 -5.38 -1.99 -3.34
C ALA A 152 -6.50 -2.27 -2.31
N SER A 153 -7.78 -2.10 -2.66
CA SER A 153 -8.90 -2.51 -1.78
C SER A 153 -8.88 -4.01 -1.46
N MET A 154 -8.29 -4.83 -2.35
CA MET A 154 -8.17 -6.27 -2.14
C MET A 154 -7.28 -6.62 -0.96
N TYR A 155 -6.32 -5.77 -0.55
CA TYR A 155 -5.48 -6.03 0.62
C TYR A 155 -6.28 -6.10 1.92
N MET A 156 -7.44 -5.44 1.93
CA MET A 156 -8.38 -5.46 3.04
C MET A 156 -9.47 -6.53 2.87
N GLY A 157 -9.40 -7.34 1.81
CA GLY A 157 -10.47 -8.27 1.44
C GLY A 157 -11.79 -7.58 1.07
N MET A 158 -11.75 -6.31 0.67
CA MET A 158 -12.94 -5.53 0.35
C MET A 158 -13.12 -5.33 -1.16
N SER A 159 -14.38 -5.36 -1.58
CA SER A 159 -14.81 -4.92 -2.89
C SER A 159 -14.56 -3.41 -3.05
N PRO A 160 -13.98 -2.94 -4.17
CA PRO A 160 -13.75 -1.52 -4.41
C PRO A 160 -15.06 -0.72 -4.57
N PHE A 161 -16.18 -1.40 -4.80
CA PHE A 161 -17.51 -0.78 -4.88
C PHE A 161 -18.09 -0.46 -3.51
N ASP A 162 -17.56 -1.08 -2.45
CA ASP A 162 -18.03 -0.92 -1.07
C ASP A 162 -16.97 -0.25 -0.18
N ALA A 163 -15.69 -0.43 -0.50
CA ALA A 163 -14.58 0.14 0.25
C ALA A 163 -14.65 1.69 0.25
N PRO A 164 -14.66 2.33 1.43
CA PRO A 164 -14.62 3.80 1.57
C PRO A 164 -13.51 4.50 0.77
N GLY A 165 -13.77 5.73 0.32
CA GLY A 165 -12.80 6.56 -0.42
C GLY A 165 -11.46 6.79 0.31
N THR A 166 -11.44 6.74 1.64
CA THR A 166 -10.21 6.81 2.45
C THR A 166 -9.17 5.77 2.08
N TYR A 167 -9.58 4.61 1.58
CA TYR A 167 -8.68 3.52 1.23
C TYR A 167 -7.74 3.85 0.06
N SER A 168 -7.94 4.98 -0.62
CA SER A 168 -6.97 5.48 -1.60
C SER A 168 -5.60 5.78 -0.97
N LEU A 169 -5.51 5.92 0.36
CA LEU A 169 -4.23 6.00 1.07
C LEU A 169 -3.31 4.80 0.77
N LEU A 170 -3.87 3.59 0.63
CA LEU A 170 -3.07 2.39 0.37
C LEU A 170 -2.44 2.49 -1.02
N GLN A 171 -3.25 2.92 -1.99
CA GLN A 171 -2.78 3.16 -3.35
C GLN A 171 -1.70 4.25 -3.37
N TYR A 172 -1.87 5.31 -2.57
CA TYR A 172 -0.83 6.33 -2.40
C TYR A 172 0.47 5.76 -1.84
N THR A 173 0.40 4.94 -0.78
CA THR A 173 1.59 4.31 -0.20
C THR A 173 2.36 3.50 -1.23
N GLU A 174 1.70 2.70 -2.06
CA GLU A 174 2.38 1.98 -3.14
C GLU A 174 3.05 2.91 -4.14
N LEU A 175 2.37 3.98 -4.55
CA LEU A 175 2.81 4.89 -5.60
C LEU A 175 3.90 5.86 -5.13
N ALA A 176 3.90 6.22 -3.85
CA ALA A 176 4.85 7.17 -3.27
C ALA A 176 6.04 6.48 -2.59
N GLU A 177 5.79 5.45 -1.80
CA GLU A 177 6.84 4.77 -1.01
C GLU A 177 7.33 3.47 -1.67
N GLY A 178 6.53 2.89 -2.55
CA GLY A 178 6.85 1.64 -3.24
C GLY A 178 6.47 0.40 -2.45
N ILE A 179 6.62 -0.73 -3.13
CA ILE A 179 6.46 -2.07 -2.57
C ILE A 179 7.84 -2.64 -2.30
N TRP A 180 8.01 -3.25 -1.14
CA TRP A 180 9.27 -3.81 -0.70
C TRP A 180 9.16 -5.30 -0.44
N TYR A 181 10.27 -6.00 -0.67
CA TYR A 181 10.40 -7.43 -0.42
C TYR A 181 11.65 -7.71 0.43
N PRO A 182 11.53 -8.47 1.53
CA PRO A 182 12.69 -8.91 2.29
C PRO A 182 13.45 -10.01 1.56
N ILE A 183 14.75 -9.83 1.34
CA ILE A 183 15.62 -10.87 0.77
C ILE A 183 15.56 -12.11 1.67
N GLY A 184 15.31 -13.29 1.07
CA GLY A 184 15.07 -14.53 1.81
C GLY A 184 13.64 -14.70 2.34
N GLY A 185 12.74 -13.79 1.97
CA GLY A 185 11.29 -13.86 2.20
C GLY A 185 10.84 -13.42 3.59
N PHE A 186 9.52 -13.28 3.75
CA PHE A 186 8.90 -12.67 4.94
C PHE A 186 9.16 -13.42 6.24
N HIS A 187 9.56 -14.69 6.16
CA HIS A 187 10.03 -15.43 7.32
C HIS A 187 11.19 -14.71 8.04
N LYS A 188 12.10 -14.03 7.30
CA LYS A 188 13.23 -13.30 7.88
C LYS A 188 12.77 -12.20 8.82
N VAL A 189 11.77 -11.41 8.41
CA VAL A 189 11.15 -10.36 9.21
C VAL A 189 10.50 -10.94 10.48
N ARG A 190 9.87 -12.11 10.39
CA ARG A 190 9.28 -12.76 11.57
C ARG A 190 10.35 -13.23 12.56
N THR A 191 11.41 -13.86 12.05
CA THR A 191 12.46 -14.42 12.91
C THR A 191 13.32 -13.38 13.56
N SER A 192 13.53 -12.21 12.95
CA SER A 192 14.31 -11.13 13.58
C SER A 192 13.71 -10.65 14.90
N PHE A 193 12.38 -10.74 15.07
CA PHE A 193 11.75 -10.44 16.36
C PHE A 193 11.93 -11.55 17.42
N HIS A 194 12.23 -12.78 17.02
CA HIS A 194 12.39 -13.93 17.94
C HIS A 194 13.81 -14.08 18.48
N VAL A 195 14.82 -13.41 17.90
CA VAL A 195 16.23 -13.55 18.32
C VAL A 195 16.48 -12.98 19.73
N ARG A 196 15.49 -12.33 20.36
CA ARG A 196 15.59 -11.78 21.72
C ARG A 196 14.93 -12.60 22.85
N GLU A 197 14.56 -13.85 22.64
CA GLU A 197 14.37 -14.81 23.75
C GLU A 197 15.70 -15.44 24.23
N VAL A 198 16.74 -14.61 24.37
CA VAL A 198 17.95 -14.98 25.11
C VAL A 198 17.98 -14.12 26.37
N TRP A 199 17.21 -14.59 27.37
CA TRP A 199 17.18 -14.25 28.79
C TRP A 199 17.99 -13.03 29.28
N ARG A 200 17.28 -11.99 29.74
CA ARG A 200 17.48 -11.34 31.05
C ARG A 200 16.29 -10.46 31.43
#